data_AF-A0A0M8YQN8-F1
#
_entry.id   AF-A0A0M8YQN8-F1
#
_cell.length_a   1.000
_cell.length_b   1.000
_cell.length_c   1.000
_cell.angle_alpha   90.00
_cell.angle_beta   90.00
_cell.angle_gamma   90.00
#
_symmetry.space_group_name_H-M   'P 1'
#
loop_
_entity.id
_entity.type
_entity.pdbx_description
1 polymer ?
#
loop_
_entity_poly.entity_id
_entity_poly.type
_entity_poly.pdbx_seq_one_letter_code
_entity_poly.pdbx_strand_id
1 'polypeptide(L)'
;MNSGASGGGGAAAPVESIGVRKWDAKRAARGGDAEGAMSHLGVGISKQAVKQELDCLGNSFGQVRDFFATTPCTSLDRLLLAVGDQAGNAAVVSVVWVTFPGRNQARQFDRVIDVAGSGDVKPLGGGVVGMPDIRFTATHYWSEIKDTTITIAESEPATGHVEPDLLDAMTEVAAQLPRP
;
A
#
# COMPACT_ATOMS: atom_id res chain seq x y z
N MET A 1 -1.95 56.57 27.30
CA MET A 1 -2.76 55.38 27.62
C MET A 1 -2.56 54.39 26.48
N ASN A 2 -1.91 53.27 26.80
CA ASN A 2 -1.56 52.20 25.87
C ASN A 2 -2.62 51.11 26.02
N SER A 3 -3.33 50.75 24.96
CA SER A 3 -4.18 49.55 24.91
C SER A 3 -4.13 48.98 23.51
N GLY A 4 -3.49 47.82 23.37
CA GLY A 4 -3.44 47.05 22.13
C GLY A 4 -4.68 46.19 21.92
N ALA A 5 -4.79 45.66 20.71
CA ALA A 5 -5.54 44.46 20.41
C ALA A 5 -4.89 43.78 19.19
N SER A 6 -3.90 42.93 19.45
CA SER A 6 -3.38 41.95 18.52
C SER A 6 -4.40 40.81 18.41
N GLY A 7 -5.32 40.93 17.44
CA GLY A 7 -6.19 39.85 17.02
C GLY A 7 -5.42 38.86 16.15
N GLY A 8 -4.92 37.78 16.77
CA GLY A 8 -4.37 36.63 16.07
C GLY A 8 -5.49 35.89 15.34
N GLY A 9 -5.68 36.19 14.06
CA GLY A 9 -6.48 35.36 13.17
C GLY A 9 -5.71 34.07 12.88
N GLY A 10 -6.11 32.98 13.52
CA GLY A 10 -5.68 31.65 13.13
C GLY A 10 -6.08 31.43 11.67
N ALA A 11 -5.10 31.42 10.77
CA ALA A 11 -5.33 31.01 9.40
C ALA A 11 -5.76 29.54 9.44
N ALA A 12 -7.01 29.27 9.05
CA ALA A 12 -7.39 27.91 8.68
C ALA A 12 -6.48 27.51 7.52
N ALA A 13 -5.69 26.45 7.71
CA ALA A 13 -4.90 25.89 6.63
C ALA A 13 -5.84 25.58 5.45
N PRO A 14 -5.48 25.93 4.21
CA PRO A 14 -6.31 25.61 3.06
C PRO A 14 -6.56 24.10 3.04
N VAL A 15 -7.83 23.72 2.89
CA VAL A 15 -8.19 22.32 2.64
C VAL A 15 -7.61 21.95 1.28
N GLU A 16 -6.45 21.34 1.26
CA GLU A 16 -5.83 20.87 0.03
C GLU A 16 -6.73 19.84 -0.64
N SER A 17 -6.86 19.93 -1.97
CA SER A 17 -7.64 18.96 -2.71
C SER A 17 -6.98 17.58 -2.60
N ILE A 18 -7.81 16.53 -2.58
CA ILE A 18 -7.36 15.13 -2.54
C ILE A 18 -6.32 14.82 -3.64
N GLY A 19 -6.43 15.48 -4.80
CA GLY A 19 -5.49 15.32 -5.91
C GLY A 19 -4.07 15.85 -5.63
N VAL A 20 -3.94 17.00 -4.96
CA VAL A 20 -2.62 17.56 -4.59
C VAL A 20 -1.95 16.66 -3.55
N ARG A 21 -2.71 16.28 -2.51
CA ARG A 21 -2.25 15.38 -1.45
C ARG A 21 -1.74 14.06 -2.01
N LYS A 22 -2.44 13.49 -3.01
CA LYS A 22 -2.04 12.25 -3.68
C LYS A 22 -0.77 12.40 -4.52
N TRP A 23 -0.57 13.53 -5.18
CA TRP A 23 0.67 13.79 -5.92
C TRP A 23 1.89 13.83 -5.00
N ASP A 24 1.82 14.58 -3.90
CA ASP A 24 2.91 14.68 -2.95
C ASP A 24 3.15 13.34 -2.23
N ALA A 25 2.08 12.63 -1.87
CA ALA A 25 2.16 11.28 -1.33
C ALA A 25 2.92 10.32 -2.27
N LYS A 26 2.57 10.32 -3.56
CA LYS A 26 3.28 9.50 -4.57
C LYS A 26 4.75 9.91 -4.73
N ARG A 27 5.05 11.21 -4.66
CA ARG A 27 6.44 11.69 -4.72
C ARG A 27 7.25 11.19 -3.53
N ALA A 28 6.71 11.29 -2.31
CA ALA A 28 7.34 10.76 -1.10
C ALA A 28 7.55 9.24 -1.21
N ALA A 29 6.51 8.50 -1.63
CA ALA A 29 6.59 7.05 -1.80
C ALA A 29 7.69 6.62 -2.79
N ARG A 30 7.80 7.28 -3.95
CA ARG A 30 8.88 7.00 -4.93
C ARG A 30 10.27 7.27 -4.38
N GLY A 31 10.39 8.17 -3.41
CA GLY A 31 11.63 8.46 -2.68
C GLY A 31 11.95 7.48 -1.55
N GLY A 32 11.06 6.52 -1.25
CA GLY A 32 11.20 5.58 -0.13
C GLY A 32 10.65 6.08 1.21
N ASP A 33 10.01 7.26 1.24
CA ASP A 33 9.44 7.84 2.45
C ASP A 33 7.99 7.37 2.64
N ALA A 34 7.81 6.16 3.19
CA ALA A 34 6.49 5.59 3.44
C ALA A 34 5.70 6.37 4.51
N GLU A 35 6.37 6.87 5.55
CA GLU A 35 5.73 7.66 6.61
C GLU A 35 5.20 8.97 6.06
N GLY A 36 6.03 9.74 5.34
CA GLY A 36 5.62 10.98 4.70
C GLY A 36 4.52 10.75 3.65
N ALA A 37 4.63 9.67 2.86
CA ALA A 37 3.61 9.32 1.88
C ALA A 37 2.23 9.09 2.51
N MET A 38 2.15 8.31 3.59
CA MET A 38 0.92 8.07 4.33
C MET A 38 0.44 9.33 5.06
N SER A 39 1.35 10.13 5.61
CA SER A 39 1.03 11.41 6.27
C SER A 39 0.37 12.40 5.31
N HIS A 40 0.80 12.47 4.05
CA HIS A 40 0.13 13.30 3.03
C HIS A 40 -1.33 12.85 2.80
N LEU A 41 -1.63 11.56 2.95
CA LEU A 41 -2.99 11.01 2.93
C LEU A 41 -3.75 11.21 4.25
N GLY A 42 -3.10 11.76 5.28
CA GLY A 42 -3.75 12.14 6.56
C GLY A 42 -3.81 11.01 7.57
N VAL A 43 -3.04 9.95 7.35
CA VAL A 43 -2.92 8.80 8.24
C VAL A 43 -1.45 8.61 8.65
N GLY A 44 -1.23 8.07 9.84
CA GLY A 44 0.10 7.69 10.32
C GLY A 44 0.31 6.19 10.27
N ILE A 45 1.54 5.74 10.03
CA ILE A 45 1.94 4.33 10.21
C ILE A 45 2.15 4.09 11.71
N SER A 46 1.39 3.19 12.32
CA SER A 46 1.51 2.83 13.73
C SER A 46 2.40 1.60 13.96
N LYS A 47 2.42 0.68 12.98
CA LYS A 47 3.24 -0.52 13.02
C LYS A 47 3.50 -1.02 11.60
N GLN A 48 4.66 -1.64 11.40
CA GLN A 48 5.01 -2.28 10.14
C GLN A 48 5.71 -3.62 10.35
N ALA A 49 5.63 -4.48 9.33
CA ALA A 49 6.38 -5.72 9.24
C ALA A 49 6.86 -5.95 7.81
N VAL A 50 8.13 -6.34 7.66
CA VAL A 50 8.73 -6.69 6.37
C VAL A 50 9.20 -8.13 6.39
N LYS A 51 9.06 -8.82 5.26
CA LYS A 51 9.59 -10.17 5.05
C LYS A 51 10.14 -10.30 3.65
N GLN A 52 11.36 -10.84 3.54
CA GLN A 52 12.04 -11.14 2.28
C GLN A 52 12.12 -12.65 2.09
N GLU A 53 11.69 -13.12 0.94
CA GLU A 53 11.56 -14.54 0.59
C GLU A 53 11.90 -14.77 -0.89
N LEU A 54 12.03 -16.05 -1.26
CA LEU A 54 12.22 -16.46 -2.65
C LEU A 54 11.08 -17.36 -3.17
N ASP A 55 10.28 -17.93 -2.28
CA ASP A 55 9.24 -18.89 -2.64
C ASP A 55 7.92 -18.19 -3.00
N CYS A 56 7.81 -17.66 -4.21
CA CYS A 56 6.55 -17.10 -4.74
C CYS A 56 5.46 -18.17 -4.90
N LEU A 57 5.83 -19.40 -5.25
CA LEU A 57 4.88 -20.49 -5.45
C LEU A 57 4.18 -20.85 -4.14
N GLY A 58 4.93 -21.10 -3.06
CA GLY A 58 4.37 -21.40 -1.74
C GLY A 58 3.58 -20.25 -1.13
N ASN A 59 3.94 -19.02 -1.47
CA ASN A 59 3.29 -17.80 -1.01
C ASN A 59 2.21 -17.26 -1.96
N SER A 60 1.62 -18.10 -2.82
CA SER A 60 0.51 -17.72 -3.70
C SER A 60 -0.64 -18.73 -3.68
N PHE A 61 -1.78 -18.37 -4.25
CA PHE A 61 -2.93 -19.25 -4.49
C PHE A 61 -3.62 -18.94 -5.83
N GLY A 62 -4.57 -19.79 -6.24
CA GLY A 62 -5.30 -19.63 -7.51
C GLY A 62 -4.43 -19.75 -8.76
N GLN A 63 -4.85 -19.12 -9.84
CA GLN A 63 -4.12 -19.00 -11.10
C GLN A 63 -2.79 -18.23 -10.94
N VAL A 64 -2.69 -17.32 -9.97
CA VAL A 64 -1.41 -16.68 -9.61
C VAL A 64 -0.39 -17.73 -9.16
N ARG A 65 -0.80 -18.72 -8.37
CA ARG A 65 0.06 -19.86 -8.02
C ARG A 65 0.41 -20.71 -9.23
N ASP A 66 -0.57 -20.99 -10.09
CA ASP A 66 -0.32 -21.78 -11.31
C ASP A 66 0.68 -21.08 -12.24
N PHE A 67 0.62 -19.75 -12.34
CA PHE A 67 1.59 -18.94 -13.08
C PHE A 67 3.01 -19.12 -12.52
N PHE A 68 3.18 -19.05 -11.19
CA PHE A 68 4.51 -19.24 -10.58
C PHE A 68 5.06 -20.66 -10.74
N ALA A 69 4.22 -21.67 -10.98
CA ALA A 69 4.69 -23.02 -11.25
C ALA A 69 5.42 -23.13 -12.60
N THR A 70 5.09 -22.28 -13.58
CA THR A 70 5.73 -22.25 -14.90
C THR A 70 6.69 -21.08 -15.09
N THR A 71 6.48 -19.99 -14.34
CA THR A 71 7.21 -18.73 -14.46
C THR A 71 7.70 -18.30 -13.08
N PRO A 72 8.83 -18.85 -12.60
CA PRO A 72 9.34 -18.54 -11.27
C PRO A 72 9.78 -17.07 -11.17
N CYS A 73 9.53 -16.47 -10.02
CA CYS A 73 10.11 -15.18 -9.64
C CYS A 73 11.57 -15.35 -9.22
N THR A 74 12.31 -14.25 -9.17
CA THR A 74 13.68 -14.18 -8.63
C THR A 74 13.73 -13.58 -7.23
N SER A 75 12.71 -12.85 -6.79
CA SER A 75 12.53 -12.43 -5.40
C SER A 75 11.07 -12.15 -5.06
N LEU A 76 10.76 -12.25 -3.77
CA LEU A 76 9.50 -11.87 -3.16
C LEU A 76 9.79 -11.05 -1.90
N ASP A 77 9.36 -9.79 -1.89
CA ASP A 77 9.40 -8.95 -0.69
C ASP A 77 7.97 -8.58 -0.30
N ARG A 78 7.65 -8.62 0.99
CA ARG A 78 6.32 -8.34 1.51
C ARG A 78 6.42 -7.37 2.67
N LEU A 79 5.65 -6.31 2.62
CA LEU A 79 5.47 -5.30 3.64
C LEU A 79 4.01 -5.30 4.09
N LEU A 80 3.78 -5.09 5.37
CA LEU A 80 2.46 -4.85 5.92
C LEU A 80 2.52 -3.62 6.82
N LEU A 81 1.64 -2.66 6.58
CA LEU A 81 1.52 -1.42 7.34
C LEU A 81 0.17 -1.41 8.07
N ALA A 82 0.17 -1.16 9.37
CA ALA A 82 -1.02 -0.69 10.07
C ALA A 82 -1.01 0.85 10.04
N VAL A 83 -2.04 1.44 9.44
CA VAL A 83 -2.20 2.89 9.31
C VAL A 83 -3.47 3.35 10.01
N GLY A 84 -3.49 4.57 10.52
CA GLY A 84 -4.70 5.12 11.14
C GLY A 84 -4.68 6.63 11.31
N ASP A 85 -5.85 7.19 11.60
CA ASP A 85 -6.05 8.60 11.89
C ASP A 85 -6.20 8.87 13.41
N GLN A 86 -6.34 10.14 13.77
CA GLN A 86 -6.53 10.56 15.16
C GLN A 86 -7.95 10.29 15.69
N ALA A 87 -8.91 9.95 14.82
CA ALA A 87 -10.28 9.63 15.20
C ALA A 87 -10.44 8.13 15.56
N GLY A 88 -9.38 7.33 15.40
CA GLY A 88 -9.38 5.90 15.68
C GLY A 88 -9.83 5.04 14.50
N ASN A 89 -9.94 5.61 13.29
CA ASN A 89 -10.12 4.84 12.08
C ASN A 89 -8.77 4.25 11.67
N ALA A 90 -8.75 2.97 11.33
CA ALA A 90 -7.53 2.26 10.98
C ALA A 90 -7.75 1.36 9.77
N ALA A 91 -6.70 1.21 8.98
CA ALA A 91 -6.62 0.29 7.85
C ALA A 91 -5.30 -0.49 7.90
N VAL A 92 -5.23 -1.56 7.14
CA VAL A 92 -3.98 -2.27 6.87
C VAL A 92 -3.67 -2.19 5.40
N VAL A 93 -2.41 -1.91 5.05
CA VAL A 93 -1.91 -1.88 3.68
C VAL A 93 -0.87 -2.97 3.51
N SER A 94 -1.15 -3.94 2.64
CA SER A 94 -0.18 -4.92 2.16
C SER A 94 0.54 -4.35 0.95
N VAL A 95 1.86 -4.52 0.88
CA VAL A 95 2.66 -4.22 -0.32
C VAL A 95 3.55 -5.41 -0.62
N VAL A 96 3.48 -5.90 -1.85
CA VAL A 96 4.22 -7.06 -2.31
C VAL A 96 5.03 -6.68 -3.54
N TRP A 97 6.33 -6.96 -3.52
CA TRP A 97 7.19 -6.85 -4.70
C TRP A 97 7.52 -8.24 -5.20
N VAL A 98 7.18 -8.51 -6.46
CA VAL A 98 7.58 -9.73 -7.16
C VAL A 98 8.54 -9.35 -8.27
N THR A 99 9.79 -9.79 -8.16
CA THR A 99 10.79 -9.58 -9.21
C THR A 99 10.87 -10.81 -10.10
N PHE A 100 10.96 -10.59 -11.40
CA PHE A 100 11.13 -11.64 -12.41
C PHE A 100 12.49 -11.54 -13.10
N PRO A 101 12.92 -12.59 -13.83
CA PRO A 101 14.12 -12.52 -14.67
C PRO A 101 14.05 -11.47 -15.79
N GLY A 102 12.83 -11.05 -16.17
CA GLY A 102 12.62 -10.09 -17.25
C GLY A 102 11.29 -9.37 -17.17
N ARG A 103 11.22 -8.22 -17.83
CA ARG A 103 10.04 -7.34 -17.86
C ARG A 103 8.82 -7.99 -18.51
N ASN A 104 9.04 -8.91 -19.46
CA ASN A 104 7.94 -9.62 -20.13
C ASN A 104 7.19 -10.54 -19.17
N GLN A 105 7.90 -11.21 -18.27
CA GLN A 105 7.31 -12.06 -17.22
C GLN A 105 6.52 -11.22 -16.22
N ALA A 106 7.05 -10.06 -15.79
CA ALA A 106 6.31 -9.13 -14.94
C ALA A 106 4.99 -8.69 -15.58
N ARG A 107 5.00 -8.33 -16.87
CA ARG A 107 3.78 -7.98 -17.62
C ARG A 107 2.83 -9.16 -17.83
N GLN A 108 3.34 -10.38 -17.98
CA GLN A 108 2.51 -11.57 -18.09
C GLN A 108 1.79 -11.86 -16.77
N PHE A 109 2.52 -11.72 -15.67
CA PHE A 109 1.99 -11.89 -14.33
C PHE A 109 0.93 -10.83 -13.99
N ASP A 110 1.19 -9.56 -14.29
CA ASP A 110 0.23 -8.44 -14.14
C ASP A 110 -1.13 -8.75 -14.79
N ARG A 111 -1.13 -9.28 -16.02
CA ARG A 111 -2.36 -9.72 -16.70
C ARG A 111 -3.09 -10.87 -16.01
N VAL A 112 -2.42 -11.68 -15.20
CA VAL A 112 -3.05 -12.75 -14.43
C VAL A 112 -3.64 -12.18 -13.15
N ILE A 113 -2.86 -11.41 -12.39
CA ILE A 113 -3.28 -10.90 -11.08
C ILE A 113 -4.36 -9.81 -11.17
N ASP A 114 -4.40 -9.04 -12.26
CA ASP A 114 -5.46 -8.03 -12.50
C ASP A 114 -6.84 -8.65 -12.81
N VAL A 115 -6.91 -9.98 -13.00
CA VAL A 115 -8.19 -10.68 -13.20
C VAL A 115 -8.81 -10.98 -11.85
N ALA A 116 -9.93 -10.32 -11.54
CA ALA A 116 -10.69 -10.57 -10.32
C ALA A 116 -10.97 -12.08 -10.10
N GLY A 117 -10.57 -12.59 -8.94
CA GLY A 117 -10.74 -14.00 -8.57
C GLY A 117 -9.70 -14.97 -9.15
N SER A 118 -8.67 -14.49 -9.85
CA SER A 118 -7.56 -15.33 -10.33
C SER A 118 -6.63 -15.78 -9.19
N GLY A 119 -6.78 -15.24 -7.98
CA GLY A 119 -5.90 -15.50 -6.84
C GLY A 119 -4.88 -14.38 -6.65
N ASP A 120 -3.97 -14.56 -5.71
CA ASP A 120 -3.06 -13.50 -5.28
C ASP A 120 -1.78 -14.08 -4.63
N VAL A 121 -0.77 -13.23 -4.43
CA VAL A 121 0.37 -13.45 -3.55
C VAL A 121 -0.05 -13.15 -2.12
N LYS A 122 -0.01 -14.16 -1.26
CA LYS A 122 -0.46 -14.09 0.14
C LYS A 122 0.19 -12.89 0.84
N PRO A 123 -0.61 -11.92 1.35
CA PRO A 123 -0.13 -10.89 2.26
C PRO A 123 0.48 -11.49 3.53
N LEU A 124 1.24 -10.70 4.27
CA LEU A 124 1.59 -11.08 5.65
C LEU A 124 0.31 -11.10 6.49
N GLY A 125 0.22 -12.06 7.42
CA GLY A 125 -0.94 -12.16 8.31
C GLY A 125 -1.03 -10.96 9.25
N GLY A 126 -2.21 -10.35 9.38
CA GLY A 126 -2.41 -9.09 10.12
C GLY A 126 -1.98 -9.12 11.59
N GLY A 127 -1.89 -10.30 12.21
CA GLY A 127 -1.37 -10.47 13.57
C GLY A 127 0.04 -9.89 13.78
N VAL A 128 0.89 -9.86 12.73
CA VAL A 128 2.24 -9.28 12.84
C VAL A 128 2.22 -7.77 13.08
N VAL A 129 1.16 -7.08 12.65
CA VAL A 129 0.92 -5.64 12.91
C VAL A 129 -0.16 -5.41 13.97
N GLY A 130 -0.60 -6.44 14.69
CA GLY A 130 -1.60 -6.32 15.75
C GLY A 130 -3.05 -6.24 15.25
N MET A 131 -3.31 -6.62 14.00
CA MET A 131 -4.63 -6.64 13.37
C MET A 131 -5.00 -8.06 12.91
N PRO A 132 -5.19 -9.03 13.83
CA PRO A 132 -5.26 -10.46 13.49
C PRO A 132 -6.45 -10.87 12.62
N ASP A 133 -7.55 -10.11 12.65
CA ASP A 133 -8.80 -10.45 11.97
C ASP A 133 -8.89 -9.91 10.53
N ILE A 134 -7.81 -9.30 10.02
CA ILE A 134 -7.77 -8.74 8.67
C ILE A 134 -7.78 -9.84 7.63
N ARG A 135 -8.66 -9.69 6.65
CA ARG A 135 -8.72 -10.50 5.46
C ARG A 135 -8.71 -9.60 4.23
N PHE A 136 -7.66 -9.74 3.44
CA PHE A 136 -7.56 -9.10 2.13
C PHE A 136 -8.53 -9.72 1.14
N THR A 137 -9.26 -8.84 0.46
CA THR A 137 -10.31 -9.14 -0.50
C THR A 137 -9.98 -8.68 -1.92
N ALA A 138 -8.86 -7.94 -2.08
CA ALA A 138 -8.48 -7.24 -3.30
C ALA A 138 -9.54 -6.23 -3.81
N THR A 139 -10.42 -5.73 -2.93
CA THR A 139 -11.39 -4.68 -3.30
C THR A 139 -10.69 -3.35 -3.57
N HIS A 140 -9.73 -2.99 -2.73
CA HIS A 140 -8.85 -1.85 -2.93
C HIS A 140 -7.48 -2.39 -3.31
N TYR A 141 -7.12 -2.21 -4.57
CA TYR A 141 -5.96 -2.84 -5.20
C TYR A 141 -5.30 -1.88 -6.18
N TRP A 142 -3.97 -1.89 -6.22
CA TRP A 142 -3.20 -1.25 -7.28
C TRP A 142 -1.91 -2.01 -7.58
N SER A 143 -1.58 -2.18 -8.86
CA SER A 143 -0.29 -2.70 -9.31
C SER A 143 0.54 -1.66 -10.06
N GLU A 144 1.87 -1.74 -9.93
CA GLU A 144 2.81 -0.90 -10.67
C GLU A 144 4.02 -1.74 -11.13
N ILE A 145 4.32 -1.72 -12.43
CA ILE A 145 5.51 -2.38 -12.97
C ILE A 145 6.66 -1.39 -13.13
N LYS A 146 7.76 -1.66 -12.43
CA LYS A 146 9.04 -0.98 -12.62
C LYS A 146 10.12 -1.98 -13.00
N ASP A 147 10.68 -1.80 -14.19
CA ASP A 147 11.69 -2.69 -14.79
C ASP A 147 11.23 -4.16 -14.83
N THR A 148 11.78 -5.02 -13.98
CA THR A 148 11.44 -6.45 -13.88
C THR A 148 10.62 -6.79 -12.64
N THR A 149 10.24 -5.78 -11.86
CA THR A 149 9.48 -5.93 -10.62
C THR A 149 8.07 -5.38 -10.80
N ILE A 150 7.10 -6.13 -10.31
CA ILE A 150 5.75 -5.62 -10.07
C ILE A 150 5.59 -5.36 -8.59
N THR A 151 5.05 -4.21 -8.23
CA THR A 151 4.57 -3.91 -6.89
C THR A 151 3.05 -4.08 -6.90
N ILE A 152 2.51 -4.79 -5.93
CA ILE A 152 1.08 -4.96 -5.70
C ILE A 152 0.78 -4.37 -4.33
N ALA A 153 -0.22 -3.50 -4.25
CA ALA A 153 -0.68 -2.98 -2.99
C ALA A 153 -2.17 -3.24 -2.82
N GLU A 154 -2.54 -3.72 -1.63
CA GLU A 154 -3.93 -3.91 -1.23
C GLU A 154 -4.19 -3.24 0.11
N SER A 155 -5.40 -2.75 0.31
CA SER A 155 -5.80 -2.16 1.58
C SER A 155 -7.15 -2.68 2.07
N GLU A 156 -7.28 -2.80 3.38
CA GLU A 156 -8.52 -3.23 4.04
C GLU A 156 -8.78 -2.37 5.27
N PRO A 157 -10.05 -2.01 5.56
CA PRO A 157 -10.39 -1.37 6.81
C PRO A 157 -10.18 -2.35 7.98
N ALA A 158 -9.69 -1.82 9.10
CA ALA A 158 -9.38 -2.60 10.31
C ALA A 158 -10.26 -2.21 11.49
N THR A 159 -10.48 -0.91 11.70
CA THR A 159 -11.30 -0.39 12.79
C THR A 159 -11.91 0.94 12.37
N GLY A 160 -13.12 1.23 12.87
CA GLY A 160 -13.82 2.46 12.53
C GLY A 160 -14.30 2.46 11.08
N HIS A 161 -14.47 3.67 10.53
CA HIS A 161 -14.90 3.89 9.16
C HIS A 161 -13.76 4.53 8.37
N VAL A 162 -13.26 3.83 7.36
CA VAL A 162 -12.25 4.35 6.43
C VAL A 162 -12.93 4.51 5.08
N GLU A 163 -12.88 5.71 4.53
CA GLU A 163 -13.51 6.00 3.23
C GLU A 163 -12.89 5.14 2.11
N PRO A 164 -13.70 4.55 1.22
CA PRO A 164 -13.21 3.77 0.07
C PRO A 164 -12.15 4.50 -0.77
N ASP A 165 -12.36 5.78 -1.06
CA ASP A 165 -11.41 6.61 -1.83
C ASP A 165 -10.05 6.76 -1.12
N LEU A 166 -10.04 6.73 0.21
CA LEU A 166 -8.80 6.77 0.99
C LEU A 166 -8.08 5.42 0.93
N LEU A 167 -8.81 4.30 0.99
CA LEU A 167 -8.26 2.96 0.83
C LEU A 167 -7.61 2.79 -0.56
N ASP A 168 -8.26 3.28 -1.62
CA ASP A 168 -7.70 3.32 -2.98
C ASP A 168 -6.50 4.25 -3.10
N ALA A 169 -6.54 5.42 -2.44
CA ALA A 169 -5.38 6.32 -2.43
C ALA A 169 -4.17 5.69 -1.73
N MET A 170 -4.39 4.95 -0.63
CA MET A 170 -3.32 4.24 0.07
C MET A 170 -2.64 3.20 -0.81
N THR A 171 -3.40 2.38 -1.55
CA THR A 171 -2.81 1.35 -2.44
C THR A 171 -2.07 1.98 -3.61
N GLU A 172 -2.66 2.98 -4.26
CA GLU A 172 -2.04 3.65 -5.40
C GLU A 172 -0.74 4.39 -5.02
N VAL A 173 -0.66 4.91 -3.79
CA VAL A 173 0.57 5.50 -3.24
C VAL A 173 1.57 4.42 -2.83
N ALA A 174 1.13 3.40 -2.10
CA ALA A 174 1.99 2.33 -1.59
C ALA A 174 2.63 1.51 -2.70
N ALA A 175 1.94 1.30 -3.83
CA ALA A 175 2.49 0.63 -5.00
C ALA A 175 3.69 1.37 -5.64
N GLN A 176 3.87 2.66 -5.32
CA GLN A 176 5.01 3.44 -5.80
C GLN A 176 6.26 3.30 -4.92
N LEU A 177 6.15 2.65 -3.76
CA LEU A 177 7.27 2.44 -2.84
C LEU A 177 8.37 1.61 -3.53
N PRO A 178 9.66 1.98 -3.35
CA PRO A 178 10.74 1.10 -3.75
C PRO A 178 10.72 -0.16 -2.89
N ARG A 179 11.21 -1.24 -3.46
CA ARG A 179 11.50 -2.47 -2.73
C ARG A 179 12.50 -2.16 -1.59
N PRO A 180 12.31 -2.69 -0.37
CA PRO A 180 13.16 -2.42 0.79
C PRO A 180 14.58 -3.00 0.67
#